data_AF-A0A9E4FHR6-F1
#
_entry.id   AF-A0A9E4FHR6-F1
#
_cell.length_a   1.000
_cell.length_b   1.000
_cell.length_c   1.000
_cell.angle_alpha   90.00
_cell.angle_beta   90.00
_cell.angle_gamma   90.00
#
_symmetry.space_group_name_H-M   'P 1'
#
loop_
_entity.id
_entity.type
_entity.pdbx_description
1 polymer ?
#
loop_
_entity_poly.entity_id
_entity_poly.type
_entity_poly.pdbx_seq_one_letter_code
_entity_poly.pdbx_strand_id
1 'polypeptide(L)'
;VEEARLAQVSPALRSRYDEVVAQGDGRLLWAHAAADVQNGHYDDRPLYWARLQLRALLRETGRDGEAAERAARGFDGSFRSPEPRVLLTGFDPFHLDRNVGQSNPSGLAALALDDTLVAGARIRTAILPVSYPAFDDGVVEQLLAPHFTAGLRVLLTV
;
A
#
# COMPACT_ATOMS: atom_id res chain seq x y z
N VAL A 1 17.26 -8.03 8.35
CA VAL A 1 17.21 -7.10 7.19
C VAL A 1 16.22 -5.97 7.41
N GLU A 2 14.99 -6.27 7.81
CA GLU A 2 13.93 -5.28 8.09
C GLU A 2 14.32 -4.25 9.15
N GLU A 3 14.81 -4.69 10.32
CA GLU A 3 15.33 -3.79 11.38
C GLU A 3 16.50 -2.91 10.92
N ALA A 4 17.46 -3.49 10.18
CA ALA A 4 18.60 -2.76 9.64
C ALA A 4 18.19 -1.69 8.61
N ARG A 5 17.07 -1.89 7.90
CA ARG A 5 16.49 -0.89 7.01
C ARG A 5 15.74 0.17 7.79
N LEU A 6 14.96 -0.22 8.80
CA LEU A 6 14.25 0.72 9.66
C LEU A 6 15.21 1.71 10.32
N ALA A 7 16.40 1.28 10.75
CA ALA A 7 17.42 2.14 11.34
C ALA A 7 17.91 3.29 10.43
N GLN A 8 17.85 3.13 9.10
CA GLN A 8 18.35 4.10 8.12
C GLN A 8 17.40 5.26 7.84
N VAL A 9 16.16 5.17 8.32
CA VAL A 9 15.10 6.15 8.06
C VAL A 9 15.17 7.30 9.06
N SER A 10 14.85 8.52 8.64
CA SER A 10 14.79 9.66 9.57
C SER A 10 13.69 9.45 10.63
N PRO A 11 13.90 9.88 11.90
CA PRO A 11 12.87 9.80 12.92
C PRO A 11 11.56 10.49 12.51
N ALA A 12 11.63 11.62 11.79
CA ALA A 12 10.46 12.35 11.34
C ALA A 12 9.62 11.57 10.31
N LEU A 13 10.25 10.81 9.41
CA LEU A 13 9.54 9.99 8.44
C LEU A 13 8.87 8.78 9.12
N ARG A 14 9.51 8.23 10.16
CA ARG A 14 8.94 7.15 10.99
C ARG A 14 7.76 7.67 11.82
N SER A 15 7.98 8.73 12.60
CA SER A 15 7.03 9.26 13.58
C SER A 15 5.69 9.69 13.01
N ARG A 16 5.66 10.03 11.72
CA ARG A 16 4.45 10.47 11.03
C ARG A 16 3.32 9.44 11.14
N TYR A 17 3.64 8.15 11.18
CA TYR A 17 2.67 7.05 11.09
C TYR A 17 2.66 6.19 12.37
N ASP A 18 3.50 6.48 13.37
CA ASP A 18 3.69 5.65 14.58
C ASP A 18 2.37 5.38 15.33
N GLU A 19 1.53 6.41 15.50
CA GLU A 19 0.23 6.27 16.17
C GLU A 19 -0.73 5.33 15.41
N VAL A 20 -0.66 5.33 14.08
CA VAL A 20 -1.51 4.46 13.23
C VAL A 20 -0.96 3.03 13.24
N VAL A 21 0.37 2.88 13.17
CA VAL A 21 1.06 1.58 13.29
C VAL A 21 0.72 0.90 14.61
N ALA A 22 0.71 1.64 15.73
CA ALA A 22 0.39 1.12 17.05
C ALA A 22 -1.01 0.49 17.16
N GLN A 23 -1.94 0.87 16.28
CA GLN A 23 -3.29 0.28 16.24
C GLN A 23 -3.30 -1.13 15.63
N GLY A 24 -2.28 -1.49 14.85
CA GLY A 24 -2.16 -2.82 14.28
C GLY A 24 -3.18 -3.16 13.20
N ASP A 25 -3.80 -2.15 12.56
CA ASP A 25 -4.75 -2.33 11.44
C ASP A 25 -4.18 -1.75 10.15
N GLY A 26 -3.90 -2.62 9.19
CA GLY A 26 -3.39 -2.22 7.88
C GLY A 26 -4.35 -1.35 7.07
N ARG A 27 -5.68 -1.47 7.26
CA ARG A 27 -6.65 -0.60 6.56
C ARG A 27 -6.55 0.84 7.04
N LEU A 28 -6.37 1.04 8.34
CA LEU A 28 -6.16 2.38 8.90
C LEU A 28 -4.86 2.98 8.40
N LEU A 29 -3.82 2.14 8.28
CA LEU A 29 -2.54 2.56 7.72
C LEU A 29 -2.66 3.01 6.26
N TRP A 30 -3.36 2.24 5.43
CA TRP A 30 -3.65 2.59 4.04
C TRP A 30 -4.47 3.88 3.92
N ALA A 31 -5.58 3.98 4.66
CA ALA A 31 -6.44 5.15 4.62
C ALA A 31 -5.71 6.42 5.07
N HIS A 32 -4.88 6.32 6.11
CA HIS A 32 -4.03 7.43 6.54
C HIS A 32 -3.05 7.83 5.44
N ALA A 33 -2.40 6.87 4.77
CA ALA A 33 -1.46 7.16 3.68
C ALA A 33 -2.10 7.84 2.48
N ALA A 34 -3.26 7.35 2.05
CA ALA A 34 -4.01 7.95 0.96
C ALA A 34 -4.41 9.38 1.30
N ALA A 35 -4.98 9.60 2.49
CA ALA A 35 -5.36 10.94 2.95
C ALA A 35 -4.15 11.87 3.05
N ASP A 36 -3.00 11.37 3.50
CA ASP A 36 -1.78 12.16 3.64
C ASP A 36 -1.27 12.68 2.30
N VAL A 37 -1.21 11.81 1.29
CA VAL A 37 -0.84 12.17 -0.10
C VAL A 37 -1.87 13.12 -0.72
N GLN A 38 -3.16 12.84 -0.52
CA GLN A 38 -4.26 13.69 -1.03
C GLN A 38 -4.28 15.09 -0.41
N ASN A 39 -3.72 15.26 0.79
CA ASN A 39 -3.54 16.55 1.45
C ASN A 39 -2.25 17.29 1.03
N GLY A 40 -1.56 16.81 -0.01
CA GLY A 40 -0.41 17.48 -0.62
C GLY A 40 0.96 17.00 -0.12
N HIS A 41 1.01 15.98 0.73
CA HIS A 41 2.27 15.36 1.15
C HIS A 41 2.67 14.27 0.17
N TYR A 42 3.22 14.70 -0.96
CA TYR A 42 3.57 13.83 -2.09
C TYR A 42 4.80 12.95 -1.80
N ASP A 43 4.64 11.96 -0.92
CA ASP A 43 5.67 11.00 -0.53
C ASP A 43 5.05 9.63 -0.22
N ASP A 44 5.48 8.59 -0.94
CA ASP A 44 5.01 7.20 -0.79
C ASP A 44 5.85 6.38 0.20
N ARG A 45 7.03 6.89 0.58
CA ARG A 45 7.96 6.21 1.49
C ARG A 45 7.40 6.04 2.92
N PRO A 46 6.68 7.01 3.53
CA PRO A 46 6.11 6.84 4.87
C PRO A 46 5.29 5.55 5.00
N LEU A 47 4.40 5.27 4.04
CA LEU A 47 3.59 4.05 4.04
C LEU A 47 4.45 2.79 3.98
N TYR A 48 5.44 2.73 3.08
CA TYR A 48 6.34 1.59 2.96
C TYR A 48 7.04 1.29 4.29
N TRP A 49 7.59 2.32 4.95
CA TRP A 49 8.28 2.15 6.23
C TRP A 49 7.34 1.76 7.35
N ALA A 50 6.18 2.40 7.43
CA ALA A 50 5.18 2.10 8.44
C ALA A 50 4.65 0.66 8.31
N ARG A 51 4.59 0.12 7.08
CA ARG A 51 4.26 -1.30 6.84
C ARG A 51 5.30 -2.27 7.38
N LEU A 52 6.59 -1.98 7.20
CA LEU A 52 7.65 -2.78 7.84
C LEU A 52 7.57 -2.72 9.37
N GLN A 53 7.27 -1.55 9.94
CA GLN A 53 7.07 -1.40 11.39
C GLN A 53 5.86 -2.19 11.88
N LEU A 54 4.72 -2.10 11.18
CA LEU A 54 3.50 -2.84 11.48
C LEU A 54 3.75 -4.35 11.47
N ARG A 55 4.46 -4.87 10.47
CA ARG A 55 4.83 -6.29 10.39
C ARG A 55 5.75 -6.71 11.54
N ALA A 56 6.72 -5.88 11.91
CA ALA A 56 7.58 -6.14 13.06
C ALA A 56 6.76 -6.19 14.37
N LEU A 57 5.92 -5.19 14.63
CA LEU A 57 5.06 -5.11 15.81
C LEU A 57 4.10 -6.31 15.94
N LEU A 58 3.44 -6.70 14.84
CA LEU A 58 2.51 -7.83 14.87
C LEU A 58 3.22 -9.16 15.10
N ARG A 59 4.45 -9.31 14.60
CA ARG A 59 5.29 -10.48 14.85
C ARG A 59 5.65 -10.62 16.32
N GLU A 60 6.04 -9.53 16.98
CA GLU A 60 6.36 -9.51 18.42
C GLU A 60 5.15 -9.88 19.30
N THR A 61 3.96 -9.51 18.85
CA THR A 61 2.70 -9.79 19.57
C THR A 61 2.05 -11.12 19.17
N GLY A 62 2.68 -11.90 18.28
CA GLY A 62 2.16 -13.18 17.80
C GLY A 62 0.88 -13.07 16.95
N ARG A 63 0.57 -11.87 16.44
CA ARG A 63 -0.60 -11.60 15.60
C ARG A 63 -0.26 -11.84 14.12
N ASP A 64 -1.29 -12.09 13.32
CA ASP A 64 -1.14 -12.27 11.87
C ASP A 64 -0.74 -10.94 11.19
N GLY A 65 0.54 -10.86 10.82
CA GLY A 65 1.09 -9.72 10.09
C GLY A 65 0.81 -9.75 8.58
N GLU A 66 0.44 -10.90 8.02
CA GLU A 66 0.21 -11.04 6.58
C GLU A 66 -1.11 -10.37 6.20
N ALA A 67 -2.19 -10.64 6.95
CA ALA A 67 -3.47 -9.98 6.73
C ALA A 67 -3.37 -8.45 6.86
N ALA A 68 -2.59 -7.97 7.82
CA ALA A 68 -2.36 -6.55 8.03
C ALA A 68 -1.52 -5.93 6.90
N GLU A 69 -0.46 -6.60 6.45
CA GLU A 69 0.35 -6.16 5.30
C GLU A 69 -0.49 -6.07 4.02
N ARG A 70 -1.32 -7.07 3.75
CA ARG A 70 -2.25 -7.07 2.61
C ARG A 70 -3.21 -5.89 2.68
N ALA A 71 -3.85 -5.68 3.84
CA ALA A 71 -4.73 -4.54 4.03
C ALA A 71 -4.02 -3.19 3.83
N ALA A 72 -2.78 -3.07 4.32
CA ALA A 72 -1.95 -1.88 4.17
C ALA A 72 -1.47 -1.64 2.73
N ARG A 73 -1.67 -2.60 1.82
CA ARG A 73 -1.44 -2.48 0.37
C ARG A 73 -2.71 -2.16 -0.42
N GLY A 74 -3.85 -1.99 0.24
CA GLY A 74 -5.15 -1.87 -0.42
C GLY A 74 -5.79 -3.21 -0.82
N PHE A 75 -5.29 -4.34 -0.31
CA PHE A 75 -5.79 -5.68 -0.66
C PHE A 75 -6.93 -6.10 0.31
N ASP A 76 -7.82 -5.19 0.67
CA ASP A 76 -8.83 -5.42 1.71
C ASP A 76 -10.19 -5.91 1.16
N GLY A 77 -10.26 -6.17 -0.15
CA GLY A 77 -11.48 -6.68 -0.79
C GLY A 77 -12.64 -5.67 -0.83
N SER A 78 -12.38 -4.40 -0.50
CA SER A 78 -13.35 -3.28 -0.51
C SER A 78 -13.91 -2.95 -1.90
N PHE A 79 -13.43 -3.59 -2.96
CA PHE A 79 -13.88 -3.46 -4.34
C PHE A 79 -15.34 -3.87 -4.58
N ARG A 80 -16.18 -4.04 -3.56
CA ARG A 80 -17.58 -4.49 -3.68
C ARG A 80 -18.48 -3.29 -4.05
N SER A 81 -19.10 -3.39 -5.23
CA SER A 81 -19.73 -2.29 -5.96
C SER A 81 -21.21 -2.55 -6.29
N PRO A 82 -21.99 -1.49 -6.58
CA PRO A 82 -22.86 -1.45 -7.77
C PRO A 82 -22.39 -0.49 -8.91
N GLU A 83 -21.35 0.33 -8.71
CA GLU A 83 -20.72 1.24 -9.69
C GLU A 83 -19.65 0.61 -10.63
N PRO A 84 -19.24 1.29 -11.72
CA PRO A 84 -18.12 0.84 -12.57
C PRO A 84 -16.81 0.69 -11.76
N ARG A 85 -16.21 -0.50 -11.82
CA ARG A 85 -15.00 -0.87 -11.07
C ARG A 85 -13.74 -0.52 -11.88
N VAL A 86 -13.05 0.55 -11.47
CA VAL A 86 -11.71 0.91 -11.96
C VAL A 86 -10.70 0.51 -10.89
N LEU A 87 -9.77 -0.39 -11.25
CA LEU A 87 -8.64 -0.76 -10.42
C LEU A 87 -7.36 -0.16 -10.99
N LEU A 88 -6.64 0.59 -10.15
CA LEU A 88 -5.33 1.13 -10.48
C LEU A 88 -4.29 0.53 -9.53
N THR A 89 -3.22 -0.07 -10.05
CA THR A 89 -2.11 -0.55 -9.24
C THR A 89 -0.87 0.30 -9.45
N GLY A 90 -0.15 0.56 -8.35
CA GLY A 90 1.23 1.05 -8.38
C GLY A 90 2.18 0.10 -7.67
N PHE A 91 3.41 0.54 -7.47
CA PHE A 91 4.46 -0.26 -6.83
C PHE A 91 5.11 0.43 -5.64
N ASP A 92 5.62 -0.37 -4.70
CA ASP A 92 6.44 0.12 -3.58
C ASP A 92 7.66 0.92 -4.10
N PRO A 93 8.22 1.83 -3.28
CA PRO A 93 9.55 2.38 -3.53
C PRO A 93 10.61 1.26 -3.61
N PHE A 94 11.65 1.47 -4.41
CA PHE A 94 12.69 0.48 -4.68
C PHE A 94 14.10 1.08 -4.51
N HIS A 95 15.12 0.22 -4.42
CA HIS A 95 16.53 0.61 -4.19
C HIS A 95 16.77 1.51 -2.96
N LEU A 96 15.93 1.39 -1.93
CA LEU A 96 16.02 2.19 -0.70
C LEU A 96 17.30 1.95 0.11
N ASP A 97 17.97 0.81 -0.12
CA ASP A 97 19.30 0.50 0.41
C ASP A 97 20.42 1.36 -0.17
N ARG A 98 20.23 1.86 -1.40
CA ARG A 98 21.19 2.74 -2.09
C ARG A 98 20.79 4.22 -1.94
N ASN A 99 19.49 4.48 -1.99
CA ASN A 99 18.93 5.81 -1.87
C ASN A 99 17.63 5.76 -1.06
N VAL A 100 17.73 6.04 0.24
CA VAL A 100 16.56 6.13 1.14
C VAL A 100 15.56 7.22 0.72
N GLY A 101 16.00 8.15 -0.14
CA GLY A 101 15.21 9.20 -0.76
C GLY A 101 14.35 8.75 -1.94
N GLN A 102 14.57 7.54 -2.48
CA GLN A 102 13.92 7.07 -3.70
C GLN A 102 12.43 6.86 -3.48
N SER A 103 11.62 7.51 -4.32
CA SER A 103 10.16 7.35 -4.40
C SER A 103 9.79 6.54 -5.66
N ASN A 104 8.56 6.03 -5.72
CA ASN A 104 7.97 5.45 -6.91
C ASN A 104 6.69 6.21 -7.33
N PRO A 105 6.72 6.96 -8.45
CA PRO A 105 5.56 7.74 -8.90
C PRO A 105 4.28 6.92 -9.10
N SER A 106 4.39 5.63 -9.43
CA SER A 106 3.22 4.74 -9.57
C SER A 106 2.51 4.51 -8.24
N GLY A 107 3.25 4.25 -7.16
CA GLY A 107 2.72 4.10 -5.82
C GLY A 107 2.08 5.40 -5.32
N LEU A 108 2.72 6.53 -5.61
CA LEU A 108 2.17 7.84 -5.27
C LEU A 108 0.86 8.13 -6.02
N ALA A 109 0.78 7.80 -7.32
CA ALA A 109 -0.44 7.94 -8.10
C ALA A 109 -1.57 7.05 -7.56
N ALA A 110 -1.25 5.83 -7.12
CA ALA A 110 -2.21 4.94 -6.48
C ALA A 110 -2.79 5.57 -5.21
N LEU A 111 -1.96 6.13 -4.33
CA LEU A 111 -2.42 6.80 -3.10
C LEU A 111 -3.24 8.06 -3.40
N ALA A 112 -2.78 8.88 -4.36
CA ALA A 112 -3.47 10.11 -4.73
C ALA A 112 -4.89 9.87 -5.28
N LEU A 113 -5.10 8.74 -5.97
CA LEU A 113 -6.36 8.42 -6.64
C LEU A 113 -7.26 7.46 -5.86
N ASP A 114 -6.80 6.89 -4.73
CA ASP A 114 -7.63 5.95 -3.98
C ASP A 114 -8.93 6.59 -3.48
N ASP A 115 -10.02 5.86 -3.69
CA ASP A 115 -11.39 6.24 -3.36
C ASP A 115 -11.91 7.54 -4.01
N THR A 116 -11.20 8.06 -5.03
CA THR A 116 -11.62 9.26 -5.75
C THR A 116 -12.66 8.93 -6.84
N LEU A 117 -13.53 9.90 -7.16
CA LEU A 117 -14.50 9.80 -8.25
C LEU A 117 -13.96 10.55 -9.47
N VAL A 118 -13.65 9.82 -10.55
CA VAL A 118 -13.17 10.39 -11.81
C VAL A 118 -14.16 10.04 -12.91
N ALA A 119 -14.71 11.06 -13.57
CA ALA A 119 -15.69 10.90 -14.65
C ALA A 119 -16.86 9.96 -14.30
N GLY A 120 -17.31 9.98 -13.04
CA GLY A 120 -18.42 9.14 -12.57
C GLY A 120 -18.06 7.69 -12.24
N ALA A 121 -16.77 7.34 -12.19
CA ALA A 121 -16.29 6.04 -11.75
C ALA A 121 -15.38 6.18 -10.52
N ARG A 122 -15.66 5.39 -9.48
CA ARG A 122 -14.83 5.33 -8.28
C ARG A 122 -13.57 4.52 -8.57
N ILE A 123 -12.42 5.12 -8.33
CA ILE A 123 -11.12 4.46 -8.45
C ILE A 123 -10.81 3.79 -7.13
N ARG A 124 -10.43 2.50 -7.18
CA ARG A 124 -9.85 1.78 -6.06
C ARG A 124 -8.44 1.39 -6.42
N THR A 125 -7.51 1.52 -5.50
CA THR A 125 -6.09 1.30 -5.81
C THR A 125 -5.43 0.28 -4.91
N ALA A 126 -4.26 -0.19 -5.35
CA ALA A 126 -3.43 -1.12 -4.59
C ALA A 126 -1.94 -0.89 -4.90
N ILE A 127 -1.06 -1.22 -3.95
CA ILE A 127 0.38 -1.14 -4.13
C ILE A 127 1.01 -2.55 -4.09
N LEU A 128 1.57 -2.95 -5.22
CA LEU A 128 2.30 -4.21 -5.38
C LEU A 128 3.75 -4.07 -4.88
N PRO A 129 4.35 -5.14 -4.35
CA PRO A 129 5.76 -5.13 -3.97
C PRO A 129 6.68 -5.11 -5.19
N VAL A 130 7.82 -4.44 -5.08
CA VAL A 130 8.94 -4.61 -6.03
C VAL A 130 9.83 -5.75 -5.53
N SER A 131 9.40 -7.00 -5.77
CA SER A 131 10.07 -8.19 -5.24
C SER A 131 9.84 -9.42 -6.12
N TYR A 132 10.88 -9.90 -6.82
CA TYR A 132 10.78 -11.11 -7.66
C TYR A 132 10.13 -12.30 -6.93
N PRO A 133 10.56 -12.68 -5.70
CA PRO A 133 9.89 -13.76 -4.98
C PRO A 133 8.38 -13.54 -4.78
N ALA A 134 7.94 -12.31 -4.50
CA ALA A 134 6.51 -12.04 -4.32
C ALA A 134 5.73 -12.18 -5.64
N PHE A 135 6.34 -11.83 -6.76
CA PHE A 135 5.76 -12.10 -8.09
C PHE A 135 5.70 -13.60 -8.37
N ASP A 136 6.77 -14.34 -8.09
CA ASP A 136 6.80 -15.80 -8.26
C ASP A 136 5.75 -16.50 -7.36
N ASP A 137 5.49 -15.95 -6.17
CA ASP A 137 4.42 -16.40 -5.25
C ASP A 137 3.00 -15.98 -5.69
N GLY A 138 2.87 -15.31 -6.84
CA GLY A 138 1.59 -14.97 -7.47
C GLY A 138 0.86 -13.79 -6.85
N VAL A 139 1.57 -12.79 -6.30
CA VAL A 139 0.94 -11.61 -5.64
C VAL A 139 -0.03 -10.86 -6.57
N VAL A 140 0.24 -10.83 -7.87
CA VAL A 140 -0.60 -10.15 -8.87
C VAL A 140 -1.91 -10.91 -9.04
N GLU A 141 -1.87 -12.22 -9.20
CA GLU A 141 -3.03 -13.07 -9.35
C GLU A 141 -3.89 -13.04 -8.10
N GLN A 142 -3.26 -13.10 -6.92
CA GLN A 142 -3.97 -13.01 -5.65
C GLN A 142 -4.72 -11.68 -5.47
N LEU A 143 -4.20 -10.59 -6.03
CA LEU A 143 -4.86 -9.29 -6.05
C LEU A 143 -5.98 -9.25 -7.11
N LEU A 144 -5.68 -9.65 -8.34
CA LEU A 144 -6.54 -9.38 -9.50
C LEU A 144 -7.63 -10.44 -9.74
N ALA A 145 -7.36 -11.71 -9.46
CA ALA A 145 -8.27 -12.81 -9.78
C ALA A 145 -9.69 -12.64 -9.18
N PRO A 146 -9.85 -12.16 -7.92
CA PRO A 146 -11.17 -11.89 -7.36
C PRO A 146 -11.97 -10.80 -8.09
N HIS A 147 -11.32 -9.94 -8.87
CA HIS A 147 -11.96 -8.81 -9.55
C HIS A 147 -12.41 -9.14 -10.97
N PHE A 148 -11.72 -10.05 -11.67
CA PHE A 148 -12.12 -10.46 -13.02
C PHE A 148 -13.50 -11.12 -13.05
N THR A 149 -13.86 -11.85 -11.99
CA THR A 149 -15.19 -12.47 -11.88
C THR A 149 -16.25 -11.52 -11.34
N ALA A 150 -15.84 -10.36 -10.80
CA ALA A 150 -16.72 -9.41 -10.13
C ALA A 150 -17.11 -8.19 -10.99
N GLY A 151 -16.81 -8.22 -12.29
CA GLY A 151 -17.18 -7.17 -13.23
C GLY A 151 -16.21 -5.98 -13.29
N LEU A 152 -14.90 -6.23 -13.14
CA LEU A 152 -13.85 -5.25 -13.40
C LEU A 152 -14.03 -4.68 -14.82
N ARG A 153 -14.09 -3.34 -14.93
CA ARG A 153 -14.27 -2.67 -16.24
C ARG A 153 -12.96 -2.11 -16.79
N VAL A 154 -12.09 -1.63 -15.91
CA VAL A 154 -10.80 -1.05 -16.26
C VAL A 154 -9.76 -1.53 -15.27
N LEU A 155 -8.66 -2.07 -15.78
CA LEU A 155 -7.43 -2.34 -15.04
C LEU A 155 -6.34 -1.45 -15.60
N LEU A 156 -5.71 -0.66 -14.73
CA LEU A 156 -4.54 0.16 -15.06
C LEU A 156 -3.41 -0.25 -14.12
N THR A 157 -2.28 -0.64 -14.69
CA THR A 157 -1.05 -0.96 -13.95
C THR A 157 0.03 -0.01 -14.42
N VAL A 158 0.58 0.81 -13.52
CA VAL A 158 1.60 1.83 -13.81
C VAL A 158 2.93 1.52 -13.14
#